data_AF-A0A239IYB3-F1
#
_entry.id   AF-A0A239IYB3-F1
#
_cell.length_a   1.000
_cell.length_b   1.000
_cell.length_c   1.000
_cell.angle_alpha   90.00
_cell.angle_beta   90.00
_cell.angle_gamma   90.00
#
_symmetry.space_group_name_H-M   'P 1'
#
loop_
_entity.id
_entity.type
_entity.pdbx_description
1 polymer ?
#
loop_
_entity_poly.entity_id
_entity_poly.type
_entity_poly.pdbx_seq_one_letter_code
_entity_poly.pdbx_strand_id
1 'polypeptide(L)'
;MGLALALGSASVVWAAPAVCRTGVIEGEVKAGESFTRPLGNGLELKLEPLASGWILRVVPTAGQRGDHDYAELATPPYHSVSPLLISTDFAFRAQDAVGWNPRRFRFAPNAATYAALRAAYQPYESAASKPTPAEEQRLSAALSSATSAVFQIVDARLIGGTADQWQMAGAVASHFTTTAHTVVDAPEGKTTPLGKLLWLRFRVRIDLPPASVLKPDRTLKLESAPCPF
;
A
#
# COMPACT_ATOMS: atom_id res chain seq x y z
N MET A 1 -63.32 12.92 -37.15
CA MET A 1 -62.17 12.05 -36.85
C MET A 1 -61.00 12.93 -36.47
N GLY A 2 -60.77 13.13 -35.16
CA GLY A 2 -59.63 13.91 -34.65
C GLY A 2 -58.56 12.94 -34.14
N LEU A 3 -57.37 12.98 -34.74
CA LEU A 3 -56.20 12.25 -34.26
C LEU A 3 -55.51 13.10 -33.19
N ALA A 4 -55.55 12.67 -31.93
CA ALA A 4 -54.77 13.27 -30.86
C ALA A 4 -53.35 12.66 -30.86
N LEU A 5 -52.33 13.47 -31.13
CA LEU A 5 -50.93 13.10 -30.93
C LEU A 5 -50.58 13.21 -29.45
N ALA A 6 -50.28 12.07 -28.81
CA ALA A 6 -49.69 12.03 -27.49
C ALA A 6 -48.17 12.25 -27.60
N LEU A 7 -47.68 13.39 -27.14
CA LEU A 7 -46.26 13.67 -26.95
C LEU A 7 -45.77 12.93 -25.71
N GLY A 8 -45.03 11.84 -25.91
CA GLY A 8 -44.34 11.13 -24.84
C GLY A 8 -43.14 11.94 -24.34
N SER A 9 -43.22 12.43 -23.12
CA SER A 9 -42.10 13.07 -22.41
C SER A 9 -41.03 12.03 -22.11
N ALA A 10 -39.93 12.04 -22.87
CA ALA A 10 -38.75 11.25 -22.53
C ALA A 10 -38.05 11.92 -21.32
N SER A 11 -38.18 11.31 -20.14
CA SER A 11 -37.41 11.70 -18.97
C SER A 11 -35.94 11.37 -19.20
N VAL A 12 -35.11 12.40 -19.41
CA VAL A 12 -33.66 12.27 -19.39
C VAL A 12 -33.25 11.98 -17.94
N VAL A 13 -32.90 10.73 -17.66
CA VAL A 13 -32.28 10.36 -16.38
C VAL A 13 -30.84 10.84 -16.43
N TRP A 14 -30.56 12.02 -15.87
CA TRP A 14 -29.18 12.42 -15.60
C TRP A 14 -28.62 11.52 -14.51
N ALA A 15 -27.75 10.59 -14.91
CA ALA A 15 -26.92 9.84 -13.97
C ALA A 15 -26.08 10.85 -13.18
N ALA A 16 -26.19 10.81 -11.85
CA ALA A 16 -25.36 11.63 -10.98
C ALA A 16 -23.87 11.35 -11.28
N PRO A 17 -23.00 12.38 -11.30
CA PRO A 17 -21.58 12.19 -11.56
C PRO A 17 -21.03 11.22 -10.52
N ALA A 18 -20.35 10.19 -11.00
CA ALA A 18 -19.83 9.13 -10.17
C ALA A 18 -18.67 9.71 -9.32
N VAL A 19 -18.90 9.86 -8.01
CA VAL A 19 -17.95 10.53 -7.11
C VAL A 19 -16.88 9.55 -6.62
N CYS A 20 -15.60 9.89 -6.84
CA CYS A 20 -14.50 9.15 -6.24
C CYS A 20 -14.44 9.36 -4.72
N ARG A 21 -14.07 8.30 -4.02
CA ARG A 21 -13.88 8.33 -2.56
C ARG A 21 -12.47 7.88 -2.23
N THR A 22 -12.03 8.25 -1.04
CA THR A 22 -10.80 7.73 -0.44
C THR A 22 -11.14 7.05 0.86
N GLY A 23 -10.71 5.80 1.01
CA GLY A 23 -10.72 5.09 2.29
C GLY A 23 -9.53 5.55 3.14
N VAL A 24 -9.76 5.88 4.41
CA VAL A 24 -8.71 6.36 5.32
C VAL A 24 -8.59 5.44 6.52
N ILE A 25 -7.36 5.00 6.78
CA ILE A 25 -6.98 4.25 7.98
C ILE A 25 -5.88 5.01 8.68
N GLU A 26 -6.01 5.21 9.98
CA GLU A 26 -4.98 5.80 10.82
C GLU A 26 -4.65 4.82 11.95
N GLY A 27 -3.39 4.85 12.37
CA GLY A 27 -2.92 3.96 13.41
C GLY A 27 -1.58 4.38 13.98
N GLU A 28 -1.24 3.70 15.07
CA GLU A 28 0.05 3.82 15.75
C GLU A 28 0.53 2.42 16.12
N VAL A 29 1.84 2.19 16.04
CA VAL A 29 2.47 0.92 16.46
C VAL A 29 3.82 1.18 17.12
N LYS A 30 4.14 0.40 18.15
CA LYS A 30 5.49 0.34 18.74
C LYS A 30 6.25 -0.87 18.21
N ALA A 31 7.58 -0.82 18.27
CA ALA A 31 8.44 -1.90 17.79
C ALA A 31 8.02 -3.25 18.40
N GLY A 32 7.85 -4.27 17.55
CA GLY A 32 7.37 -5.59 17.95
C GLY A 32 5.85 -5.73 18.04
N GLU A 33 5.08 -4.63 17.96
CA GLU A 33 3.62 -4.67 17.91
C GLU A 33 3.11 -4.76 16.46
N SER A 34 1.99 -5.46 16.29
CA SER A 34 1.22 -5.50 15.04
C SER A 34 0.04 -4.53 15.07
N PHE A 35 -0.36 -4.07 13.90
CA PHE A 35 -1.66 -3.39 13.70
C PHE A 35 -2.45 -4.09 12.62
N THR A 36 -3.76 -4.20 12.81
CA THR A 36 -4.69 -4.80 11.84
C THR A 36 -5.96 -3.96 11.73
N ARG A 37 -6.42 -3.73 10.49
CA ARG A 37 -7.75 -3.15 10.22
C ARG A 37 -8.45 -3.81 9.03
N PRO A 38 -9.75 -4.14 9.15
CA PRO A 38 -10.55 -4.59 8.01
C PRO A 38 -10.56 -3.55 6.88
N LEU A 39 -10.42 -4.02 5.64
CA LEU A 39 -10.54 -3.20 4.43
C LEU A 39 -11.90 -3.37 3.76
N GLY A 40 -12.44 -4.59 3.82
CA GLY A 40 -13.59 -5.01 3.02
C GLY A 40 -13.26 -6.25 2.18
N ASN A 41 -14.27 -6.87 1.56
CA ASN A 41 -14.13 -8.12 0.79
C ASN A 41 -13.43 -9.28 1.54
N GLY A 42 -13.53 -9.31 2.88
CA GLY A 42 -12.83 -10.30 3.70
C GLY A 42 -11.30 -10.11 3.71
N LEU A 43 -10.82 -8.90 3.45
CA LEU A 43 -9.42 -8.51 3.53
C LEU A 43 -9.17 -7.58 4.71
N GLU A 44 -7.96 -7.64 5.23
CA GLU A 44 -7.43 -6.72 6.23
C GLU A 44 -6.07 -6.15 5.81
N LEU A 45 -5.85 -4.89 6.20
CA LEU A 45 -4.54 -4.26 6.18
C LEU A 45 -3.83 -4.60 7.47
N LYS A 46 -2.59 -5.07 7.38
CA LYS A 46 -1.77 -5.41 8.52
C LYS A 46 -0.41 -4.72 8.44
N LEU A 47 0.04 -4.10 9.53
CA LEU A 47 1.45 -3.84 9.76
C LEU A 47 1.97 -5.00 10.62
N GLU A 48 2.74 -5.88 10.01
CA GLU A 48 3.31 -7.04 10.66
C GLU A 48 4.71 -6.70 11.19
N PRO A 49 5.00 -6.98 12.48
CA PRO A 49 6.30 -6.66 13.04
C PRO A 49 7.38 -7.57 12.46
N LEU A 50 8.53 -6.95 12.16
CA LEU A 50 9.80 -7.57 11.86
C LEU A 50 10.79 -7.23 12.99
N ALA A 51 11.90 -7.96 13.09
CA ALA A 51 12.97 -7.60 14.03
C ALA A 51 13.53 -6.18 13.76
N SER A 52 13.49 -5.74 12.51
CA SER A 52 14.04 -4.48 11.98
C SER A 52 12.99 -3.37 11.76
N GLY A 53 11.71 -3.62 12.03
CA GLY A 53 10.62 -2.66 11.77
C GLY A 53 9.29 -3.35 11.48
N TRP A 54 8.67 -3.03 10.35
CA TRP A 54 7.40 -3.61 9.92
C TRP A 54 7.35 -3.84 8.42
N ILE A 55 6.49 -4.78 8.03
CA ILE A 55 6.04 -4.95 6.66
C ILE A 55 4.53 -4.71 6.56
N LEU A 56 4.14 -3.88 5.60
CA LEU A 56 2.75 -3.62 5.25
C LEU A 56 2.22 -4.77 4.39
N ARG A 57 1.10 -5.35 4.80
CA ARG A 57 0.47 -6.48 4.12
C ARG A 57 -1.01 -6.23 3.91
N VAL A 58 -1.55 -6.85 2.86
CA VAL A 58 -2.99 -7.07 2.71
C VAL A 58 -3.23 -8.56 2.65
N VAL A 59 -4.04 -9.08 3.57
CA VAL A 59 -4.26 -10.52 3.73
C VAL A 59 -5.75 -10.83 3.91
N PRO A 60 -6.20 -12.06 3.60
CA PRO A 60 -7.53 -12.53 3.98
C PRO A 60 -7.72 -12.53 5.49
N THR A 61 -8.92 -12.18 5.96
CA THR A 61 -9.28 -12.25 7.40
C THR A 61 -9.47 -13.69 7.90
N ALA A 62 -9.56 -14.65 6.99
CA ALA A 62 -9.73 -16.07 7.29
C ALA A 62 -9.01 -16.95 6.28
N GLY A 63 -8.63 -18.16 6.71
CA GLY A 63 -7.88 -19.12 5.91
C GLY A 63 -6.36 -18.97 6.04
N GLN A 64 -5.64 -19.89 5.41
CA GLN A 64 -4.18 -19.86 5.42
C GLN A 64 -3.67 -18.82 4.44
N ARG A 65 -2.71 -18.01 4.90
CA ARG A 65 -1.97 -17.10 4.04
C ARG A 65 -1.08 -17.93 3.08
N GLY A 66 -1.16 -17.63 1.78
CA GLY A 66 -0.24 -18.20 0.79
C GLY A 66 1.17 -17.59 0.88
N ASP A 67 2.06 -18.06 0.01
CA ASP A 67 3.48 -17.63 0.02
C ASP A 67 3.65 -16.13 -0.24
N HIS A 68 2.74 -15.53 -1.02
CA HIS A 68 2.68 -14.08 -1.24
C HIS A 68 1.38 -13.50 -0.71
N ASP A 69 1.44 -12.25 -0.25
CA ASP A 69 0.24 -11.52 0.14
C ASP A 69 -0.33 -10.67 -1.00
N TYR A 70 -1.52 -10.09 -0.77
CA TYR A 70 -2.29 -9.40 -1.81
C TYR A 70 -1.64 -8.07 -2.23
N ALA A 71 -0.79 -7.48 -1.38
CA ALA A 71 -0.07 -6.25 -1.68
C ALA A 71 1.27 -6.54 -2.36
N GLU A 72 1.96 -7.58 -1.94
CA GLU A 72 3.26 -7.99 -2.47
C GLU A 72 3.21 -8.25 -3.98
N LEU A 73 2.25 -9.06 -4.45
CA LEU A 73 2.09 -9.35 -5.87
C LEU A 73 1.68 -8.13 -6.69
N ALA A 74 1.02 -7.14 -6.07
CA ALA A 74 0.49 -5.97 -6.74
C ALA A 74 1.47 -4.78 -6.74
N THR A 75 2.59 -4.86 -6.02
CA THR A 75 3.46 -3.71 -5.77
C THR A 75 4.87 -3.94 -6.34
N PRO A 76 5.09 -3.63 -7.63
CA PRO A 76 6.43 -3.58 -8.19
C PRO A 76 7.24 -2.39 -7.62
N PRO A 77 8.58 -2.36 -7.78
CA PRO A 77 9.41 -3.37 -8.46
C PRO A 77 9.62 -4.65 -7.62
N TYR A 78 9.67 -5.81 -8.29
CA TYR A 78 10.02 -7.08 -7.65
C TYR A 78 11.53 -7.26 -7.50
N HIS A 79 11.96 -8.09 -6.56
CA HIS A 79 13.38 -8.36 -6.25
C HIS A 79 14.21 -7.09 -5.94
N SER A 80 13.54 -6.05 -5.48
CA SER A 80 14.11 -4.75 -5.10
C SER A 80 13.58 -4.36 -3.72
N VAL A 81 14.08 -3.26 -3.17
CA VAL A 81 13.53 -2.73 -1.91
C VAL A 81 12.06 -2.38 -2.13
N SER A 82 11.20 -2.94 -1.29
CA SER A 82 9.75 -2.78 -1.43
C SER A 82 9.25 -1.54 -0.70
N PRO A 83 8.33 -0.74 -1.29
CA PRO A 83 7.65 0.33 -0.56
C PRO A 83 6.80 -0.22 0.61
N LEU A 84 6.53 -1.53 0.64
CA LEU A 84 5.82 -2.20 1.74
C LEU A 84 6.70 -2.39 2.99
N LEU A 85 8.02 -2.22 2.91
CA LEU A 85 8.95 -2.41 4.04
C LEU A 85 9.26 -1.09 4.75
N ILE A 86 8.80 -0.97 5.99
CA ILE A 86 9.16 0.12 6.91
C ILE A 86 10.15 -0.47 7.92
N SER A 87 11.36 -0.76 7.46
CA SER A 87 12.38 -1.44 8.25
C SER A 87 13.79 -0.97 7.91
N THR A 88 14.75 -1.39 8.73
CA THR A 88 16.19 -1.24 8.48
C THR A 88 16.78 -2.39 7.65
N ASP A 89 15.96 -3.21 7.00
CA ASP A 89 16.45 -4.25 6.09
C ASP A 89 17.10 -3.62 4.85
N PHE A 90 17.83 -4.42 4.07
CA PHE A 90 18.55 -3.96 2.88
C PHE A 90 19.50 -2.78 3.16
N ALA A 91 20.14 -2.76 4.33
CA ALA A 91 21.05 -1.69 4.77
C ALA A 91 20.42 -0.29 4.84
N PHE A 92 19.09 -0.19 4.90
CA PHE A 92 18.43 1.08 5.22
C PHE A 92 18.70 1.44 6.67
N ARG A 93 19.08 2.70 6.91
CA ARG A 93 19.09 3.23 8.27
C ARG A 93 17.67 3.58 8.69
N ALA A 94 17.41 3.67 9.99
CA ALA A 94 16.09 4.03 10.50
C ALA A 94 15.60 5.38 9.94
N GLN A 95 16.49 6.36 9.78
CA GLN A 95 16.18 7.63 9.14
C GLN A 95 15.84 7.49 7.65
N ASP A 96 16.43 6.52 6.94
CA ASP A 96 16.12 6.31 5.53
C ASP A 96 14.73 5.67 5.38
N ALA A 97 14.39 4.72 6.26
CA ALA A 97 13.08 4.09 6.29
C ALA A 97 11.96 5.11 6.59
N VAL A 98 12.20 6.04 7.51
CA VAL A 98 11.29 7.17 7.81
C VAL A 98 11.27 8.18 6.66
N GLY A 99 12.42 8.43 6.04
CA GLY A 99 12.57 9.39 4.94
C GLY A 99 11.91 8.95 3.64
N TRP A 100 11.70 7.66 3.41
CA TRP A 100 10.90 7.17 2.30
C TRP A 100 9.42 7.33 2.63
N ASN A 101 8.92 8.54 2.43
CA ASN A 101 7.57 8.92 2.83
C ASN A 101 7.03 10.05 1.93
N PRO A 102 5.87 9.91 1.27
CA PRO A 102 4.94 8.77 1.32
C PRO A 102 5.38 7.58 0.47
N ARG A 103 4.81 6.40 0.77
CA ARG A 103 5.01 5.14 0.04
C ARG A 103 3.75 4.80 -0.74
N ARG A 104 3.86 4.71 -2.06
CA ARG A 104 2.78 4.23 -2.93
C ARG A 104 2.86 2.72 -3.05
N PHE A 105 1.72 2.06 -2.93
CA PHE A 105 1.61 0.62 -3.13
C PHE A 105 0.27 0.27 -3.77
N ARG A 106 0.12 -0.97 -4.22
CA ARG A 106 -1.16 -1.49 -4.69
C ARG A 106 -1.48 -2.80 -3.98
N PHE A 107 -2.73 -3.24 -4.07
CA PHE A 107 -3.14 -4.55 -3.60
C PHE A 107 -4.27 -5.13 -4.44
N ALA A 108 -4.37 -6.45 -4.47
CA ALA A 108 -5.53 -7.12 -5.03
C ALA A 108 -6.78 -6.82 -4.16
N PRO A 109 -7.86 -6.23 -4.69
CA PRO A 109 -9.03 -5.89 -3.88
C PRO A 109 -9.97 -7.06 -3.56
N ASN A 110 -9.73 -8.24 -4.15
CA ASN A 110 -10.51 -9.46 -3.95
C ASN A 110 -9.72 -10.69 -4.42
N ALA A 111 -10.26 -11.88 -4.13
CA ALA A 111 -9.63 -13.16 -4.48
C ALA A 111 -9.46 -13.36 -6.00
N ALA A 112 -10.40 -12.86 -6.83
CA ALA A 112 -10.31 -13.00 -8.28
C ALA A 112 -9.12 -12.21 -8.86
N THR A 113 -8.91 -10.98 -8.39
CA THR A 113 -7.78 -10.16 -8.80
C THR A 113 -6.47 -10.75 -8.29
N TYR A 114 -6.46 -11.28 -7.06
CA TYR A 114 -5.29 -11.97 -6.51
C TYR A 114 -4.91 -13.19 -7.35
N ALA A 115 -5.88 -14.03 -7.74
CA ALA A 115 -5.63 -15.19 -8.58
C ALA A 115 -5.06 -14.80 -9.96
N ALA A 116 -5.59 -13.73 -10.58
CA ALA A 116 -5.07 -13.22 -11.85
C ALA A 116 -3.62 -12.69 -11.71
N LEU A 117 -3.34 -11.92 -10.65
CA LEU A 117 -1.98 -11.43 -10.36
C LEU A 117 -1.01 -12.58 -10.10
N ARG A 118 -1.42 -13.59 -9.32
CA ARG A 118 -0.60 -14.77 -9.03
C ARG A 118 -0.22 -15.53 -10.30
N ALA A 119 -1.19 -15.78 -11.17
CA ALA A 119 -0.96 -16.44 -12.46
C ALA A 119 -0.02 -15.61 -13.36
N ALA A 120 -0.18 -14.29 -13.39
CA ALA A 120 0.67 -13.41 -14.18
C ALA A 120 2.09 -13.24 -13.60
N TYR A 121 2.25 -13.39 -12.28
CA TYR A 121 3.54 -13.29 -11.59
C TYR A 121 4.38 -14.57 -11.68
N GLN A 122 3.76 -15.74 -11.89
CA GLN A 122 4.46 -17.04 -11.92
C GLN A 122 5.76 -17.07 -12.77
N PRO A 123 5.85 -16.43 -13.96
CA PRO A 123 7.10 -16.39 -14.73
C PRO A 123 8.27 -15.73 -14.00
N TYR A 124 7.98 -14.75 -13.13
CA TYR A 124 8.97 -13.99 -12.34
C TYR A 124 9.53 -14.79 -11.15
N GLU A 125 8.81 -15.82 -10.68
CA GLU A 125 9.33 -16.69 -9.62
C GLU A 125 10.50 -17.55 -10.09
N SER A 126 10.56 -17.85 -11.39
CA SER A 126 11.63 -18.66 -11.95
C SER A 126 12.89 -17.81 -12.14
N ALA A 127 13.85 -17.92 -11.21
CA ALA A 127 15.16 -17.28 -11.31
C ALA A 127 15.97 -17.70 -12.56
N ALA A 128 15.48 -18.71 -13.30
CA ALA A 128 16.15 -19.29 -14.47
C ALA A 128 15.95 -18.49 -15.76
N SER A 129 15.00 -17.56 -15.85
CA SER A 129 14.73 -16.81 -17.08
C SER A 129 14.13 -15.44 -16.82
N LYS A 130 14.61 -14.43 -17.54
CA LYS A 130 13.94 -13.12 -17.56
C LYS A 130 12.56 -13.28 -18.22
N PRO A 131 11.50 -12.67 -17.66
CA PRO A 131 10.18 -12.64 -18.29
C PRO A 131 10.26 -12.14 -19.73
N THR A 132 9.49 -12.75 -20.61
CA THR A 132 9.31 -12.28 -21.98
C THR A 132 8.45 -11.01 -22.02
N PRO A 133 8.55 -10.17 -23.06
CA PRO A 133 7.70 -8.97 -23.19
C PRO A 133 6.19 -9.27 -23.10
N ALA A 134 5.75 -10.44 -23.56
CA ALA A 134 4.36 -10.86 -23.44
C ALA A 134 3.96 -11.15 -21.99
N GLU A 135 4.85 -11.71 -21.18
CA GLU A 135 4.62 -11.95 -19.75
C GLU A 135 4.64 -10.65 -18.96
N GLU A 136 5.56 -9.74 -19.28
CA GLU A 136 5.57 -8.38 -18.71
C GLU A 136 4.26 -7.65 -19.00
N GLN A 137 3.77 -7.73 -20.24
CA GLN A 137 2.50 -7.11 -20.63
C GLN A 137 1.31 -7.73 -19.88
N ARG A 138 1.29 -9.06 -19.70
CA ARG A 138 0.23 -9.73 -18.91
C ARG A 138 0.25 -9.27 -17.46
N LEU A 139 1.42 -9.16 -16.84
CA LEU A 139 1.53 -8.70 -15.47
C LEU A 139 1.12 -7.23 -15.34
N SER A 140 1.55 -6.37 -16.27
CA SER A 140 1.12 -4.97 -16.32
C SER A 140 -0.42 -4.84 -16.44
N ALA A 141 -1.06 -5.67 -17.27
CA ALA A 141 -2.51 -5.71 -17.41
C ALA A 141 -3.21 -6.23 -16.14
N ALA A 142 -2.64 -7.21 -15.44
CA ALA A 142 -3.18 -7.65 -14.15
C ALA A 142 -3.06 -6.55 -13.09
N LEU A 143 -1.94 -5.82 -13.07
CA LEU A 143 -1.67 -4.71 -12.14
C LEU A 143 -2.59 -3.51 -12.33
N SER A 144 -3.17 -3.29 -13.52
CA SER A 144 -4.14 -2.20 -13.74
C SER A 144 -5.49 -2.47 -13.05
N SER A 145 -5.76 -3.72 -12.67
CA SER A 145 -6.95 -4.10 -11.91
C SER A 145 -6.74 -4.04 -10.39
N ALA A 146 -5.51 -3.78 -9.93
CA ALA A 146 -5.20 -3.64 -8.52
C ALA A 146 -5.66 -2.27 -7.97
N THR A 147 -6.00 -2.24 -6.68
CA THR A 147 -6.36 -1.01 -5.99
C THR A 147 -5.10 -0.28 -5.55
N SER A 148 -5.04 1.03 -5.82
CA SER A 148 -3.93 1.90 -5.41
C SER A 148 -4.14 2.43 -4.00
N ALA A 149 -3.04 2.58 -3.26
CA ALA A 149 -3.03 3.14 -1.94
C ALA A 149 -1.71 3.87 -1.63
N VAL A 150 -1.75 4.73 -0.62
CA VAL A 150 -0.61 5.50 -0.13
C VAL A 150 -0.48 5.29 1.37
N PHE A 151 0.65 4.75 1.80
CA PHE A 151 1.07 4.73 3.20
C PHE A 151 1.91 5.98 3.49
N GLN A 152 1.51 6.73 4.51
CA GLN A 152 2.19 7.95 4.94
C GLN A 152 2.54 7.84 6.43
N ILE A 153 3.82 8.00 6.75
CA ILE A 153 4.27 8.22 8.12
C ILE A 153 3.89 9.66 8.49
N VAL A 154 3.08 9.78 9.52
CA VAL A 154 2.62 11.07 10.06
C VAL A 154 3.55 11.53 11.17
N ASP A 155 4.10 10.59 11.94
CA ASP A 155 5.10 10.84 12.99
C ASP A 155 5.90 9.57 13.27
N ALA A 156 7.11 9.70 13.79
CA ALA A 156 7.98 8.57 14.10
C ALA A 156 8.91 8.84 15.29
N ARG A 157 9.29 7.77 15.99
CA ARG A 157 10.37 7.78 16.97
C ARG A 157 11.40 6.73 16.59
N LEU A 158 12.66 7.12 16.57
CA LEU A 158 13.76 6.27 16.14
C LEU A 158 15.05 6.55 16.89
N ILE A 159 15.94 5.55 16.89
CA ILE A 159 17.37 5.73 17.15
C ILE A 159 18.03 5.86 15.77
N GLY A 160 18.80 6.93 15.57
CA GLY A 160 19.50 7.17 14.30
C GLY A 160 20.60 6.13 14.03
N GLY A 161 20.73 5.70 12.78
CA GLY A 161 21.84 4.88 12.33
C GLY A 161 23.07 5.72 12.00
N THR A 162 24.26 5.19 12.28
CA THR A 162 25.54 5.89 12.07
C THR A 162 26.23 5.54 10.75
N ALA A 163 25.76 4.53 10.02
CA ALA A 163 26.33 4.17 8.73
C ALA A 163 26.10 5.27 7.68
N ASP A 164 26.88 5.20 6.60
CA ASP A 164 26.61 5.97 5.40
C ASP A 164 25.27 5.56 4.79
N GLN A 165 24.61 6.49 4.10
CA GLN A 165 23.37 6.19 3.39
C GLN A 165 23.66 5.20 2.25
N TRP A 166 22.90 4.10 2.20
CA TRP A 166 22.99 3.19 1.08
C TRP A 166 22.49 3.84 -0.21
N GLN A 167 23.14 3.56 -1.35
CA GLN A 167 22.87 4.26 -2.62
C GLN A 167 21.40 4.17 -3.06
N MET A 168 20.76 3.00 -2.90
CA MET A 168 19.34 2.84 -3.25
C MET A 168 18.41 3.59 -2.30
N ALA A 169 18.81 3.77 -1.04
CA ALA A 169 18.07 4.57 -0.08
C ALA A 169 18.07 6.05 -0.46
N GLY A 170 19.18 6.57 -0.99
CA GLY A 170 19.26 7.96 -1.46
C GLY A 170 18.24 8.32 -2.54
N ALA A 171 17.77 7.36 -3.34
CA ALA A 171 16.77 7.58 -4.38
C ALA A 171 15.34 7.74 -3.85
N VAL A 172 15.06 7.21 -2.64
CA VAL A 172 13.69 7.12 -2.10
C VAL A 172 13.51 7.83 -0.76
N ALA A 173 14.57 7.96 0.03
CA ALA A 173 14.57 8.58 1.35
C ALA A 173 14.67 10.12 1.28
N SER A 174 13.85 10.74 0.43
CA SER A 174 13.92 12.17 0.10
C SER A 174 13.20 13.08 1.09
N HIS A 175 12.47 12.54 2.06
CA HIS A 175 11.54 13.30 2.90
C HIS A 175 11.81 13.20 4.40
N PHE A 176 13.02 12.80 4.81
CA PHE A 176 13.33 12.69 6.24
C PHE A 176 13.21 14.04 6.96
N THR A 177 13.71 15.12 6.35
CA THR A 177 13.64 16.48 6.91
C THR A 177 12.23 17.05 7.00
N THR A 178 11.28 16.54 6.21
CA THR A 178 9.89 17.00 6.16
C THR A 178 8.90 16.07 6.85
N THR A 179 9.30 14.84 7.13
CA THR A 179 8.49 13.88 7.90
C THR A 179 8.66 14.20 9.37
N ALA A 180 7.58 14.44 10.11
CA ALA A 180 7.67 14.66 11.55
C ALA A 180 8.29 13.42 12.23
N HIS A 181 9.28 13.63 13.08
CA HIS A 181 9.95 12.56 13.80
C HIS A 181 10.70 13.08 15.03
N THR A 182 11.02 12.18 15.94
CA THR A 182 11.93 12.40 17.06
C THR A 182 13.05 11.37 17.03
N VAL A 183 14.31 11.83 16.96
CA VAL A 183 15.48 11.00 17.16
C VAL A 183 15.80 10.98 18.65
N VAL A 184 15.91 9.79 19.23
CA VAL A 184 16.30 9.59 20.62
C VAL A 184 17.66 8.93 20.71
N ASP A 185 18.33 9.14 21.84
CA ASP A 185 19.61 8.51 22.11
C ASP A 185 19.47 6.99 22.23
N ALA A 186 20.51 6.29 21.79
CA ALA A 186 20.59 4.86 22.00
C ALA A 186 20.73 4.54 23.50
N PRO A 187 20.09 3.46 23.99
CA PRO A 187 20.31 3.00 25.35
C PRO A 187 21.81 2.84 25.63
N GLU A 188 22.28 3.40 26.74
CA GLU A 188 23.70 3.35 27.16
C GLU A 188 24.68 3.95 26.15
N GLY A 189 24.22 4.80 25.23
CA GLY A 189 25.06 5.40 24.18
C GLY A 189 25.48 4.42 23.07
N LYS A 190 24.94 3.19 23.05
CA LYS A 190 25.30 2.15 22.07
C LYS A 190 24.59 2.36 20.74
N THR A 191 25.12 3.24 19.91
CA THR A 191 24.64 3.46 18.54
C THR A 191 24.82 2.20 17.69
N THR A 192 23.92 1.96 16.74
CA THR A 192 24.05 0.87 15.76
C THR A 192 24.24 1.45 14.35
N PRO A 193 24.88 0.71 13.42
CA PRO A 193 25.05 1.20 12.05
C PRO A 193 23.74 1.59 11.38
N LEU A 194 22.67 0.81 11.59
CA LEU A 194 21.38 1.02 10.93
C LEU A 194 20.35 1.74 11.81
N GLY A 195 20.64 1.97 13.09
CA GLY A 195 19.67 2.54 14.02
C GLY A 195 18.53 1.57 14.34
N LYS A 196 17.41 2.11 14.83
CA LYS A 196 16.21 1.33 15.16
C LYS A 196 14.95 2.17 15.06
N LEU A 197 13.90 1.60 14.47
CA LEU A 197 12.55 2.17 14.55
C LEU A 197 11.90 1.75 15.88
N LEU A 198 11.37 2.71 16.63
CA LEU A 198 10.79 2.47 17.95
C LEU A 198 9.27 2.57 17.94
N TRP A 199 8.74 3.51 17.17
CA TRP A 199 7.32 3.79 17.07
C TRP A 199 7.02 4.56 15.80
N LEU A 200 5.82 4.37 15.26
CA LEU A 200 5.29 5.18 14.17
C LEU A 200 3.81 5.47 14.37
N ARG A 201 3.40 6.65 13.91
CA ARG A 201 2.01 7.00 13.61
C ARG A 201 1.87 7.14 12.11
N PHE A 202 0.81 6.59 11.55
CA PHE A 202 0.65 6.52 10.12
C PHE A 202 -0.79 6.77 9.67
N ARG A 203 -0.90 7.04 8.37
CA ARG A 203 -2.14 7.13 7.64
C ARG A 203 -2.02 6.33 6.34
N VAL A 204 -3.00 5.49 6.05
CA VAL A 204 -3.19 4.87 4.74
C VAL A 204 -4.39 5.49 4.06
N ARG A 205 -4.19 5.92 2.81
CA ARG A 205 -5.26 6.37 1.92
C ARG A 205 -5.43 5.38 0.78
N ILE A 206 -6.65 4.94 0.54
CA ILE A 206 -7.01 3.91 -0.44
C ILE A 206 -7.91 4.54 -1.49
N ASP A 207 -7.55 4.42 -2.76
CA ASP A 207 -8.34 4.97 -3.86
C ASP A 207 -9.56 4.09 -4.12
N LEU A 208 -10.75 4.69 -4.03
CA LEU A 208 -12.04 4.03 -4.27
C LEU A 208 -12.78 4.77 -5.40
N PRO A 209 -12.37 4.58 -6.67
CA PRO A 209 -13.12 5.10 -7.80
C PRO A 209 -14.52 4.47 -7.86
N PRO A 210 -15.47 5.05 -8.59
CA PRO A 210 -16.83 4.53 -8.68
C PRO A 210 -16.93 3.08 -9.17
N ALA A 211 -16.01 2.66 -10.04
CA ALA A 211 -15.91 1.29 -10.55
C ALA A 211 -15.09 0.36 -9.62
N SER A 212 -14.74 0.79 -8.40
CA SER A 212 -13.97 -0.01 -7.46
C SER A 212 -14.70 -1.31 -7.13
N VAL A 213 -13.98 -2.42 -7.27
CA VAL A 213 -14.45 -3.74 -6.86
C VAL A 213 -14.22 -4.01 -5.37
N LEU A 214 -13.43 -3.17 -4.69
CA LEU A 214 -13.30 -3.20 -3.24
C LEU A 214 -14.58 -2.63 -2.63
N LYS A 215 -15.33 -3.47 -1.91
CA LYS A 215 -16.47 -3.03 -1.11
C LYS A 215 -15.96 -2.70 0.29
N PRO A 216 -15.87 -1.42 0.68
CA PRO A 216 -15.27 -1.03 1.95
C PRO A 216 -15.94 -1.70 3.14
N ASP A 217 -15.14 -2.09 4.13
CA ASP A 217 -15.68 -2.45 5.44
C ASP A 217 -16.42 -1.25 6.06
N ARG A 218 -17.44 -1.51 6.88
CA ARG A 218 -18.25 -0.47 7.52
C ARG A 218 -17.43 0.42 8.46
N THR A 219 -16.30 -0.07 8.96
CA THR A 219 -15.40 0.67 9.84
C THR A 219 -14.40 1.53 9.08
N LEU A 220 -14.30 1.40 7.74
CA LEU A 220 -13.41 2.22 6.94
C LEU A 220 -13.97 3.64 6.81
N LYS A 221 -13.21 4.64 7.27
CA LYS A 221 -13.58 6.05 7.09
C LYS A 221 -13.52 6.40 5.60
N LEU A 222 -14.58 6.97 5.07
CA LEU A 222 -14.66 7.37 3.66
C LEU A 222 -14.72 8.90 3.54
N GLU A 223 -13.81 9.45 2.75
CA GLU A 223 -13.75 10.88 2.43
C GLU A 223 -14.06 11.07 0.93
N SER A 224 -14.71 12.18 0.57
CA SER A 224 -14.88 12.55 -0.84
C SER A 224 -13.55 13.00 -1.42
N ALA A 225 -13.22 12.55 -2.64
CA ALA A 225 -11.98 12.87 -3.30
C ALA A 225 -12.20 13.17 -4.79
N PRO A 226 -11.37 14.04 -5.40
CA PRO A 226 -11.35 14.17 -6.85
C PRO A 226 -10.90 12.84 -7.48
N CYS A 227 -11.49 12.48 -8.62
CA CYS A 227 -11.06 11.30 -9.35
C CYS A 227 -9.67 11.51 -9.95
N PRO A 228 -8.75 10.53 -9.83
CA PRO A 228 -7.54 10.54 -10.64
C PRO A 228 -7.96 10.36 -12.11
N PHE A 229 -7.55 11.30 -12.97
CA PHE A 229 -7.80 11.29 -14.41
C PHE A 229 -6.99 10.22 -15.12
#